data_AF-A0A965MGY0-F1
#
_entry.id   AF-A0A965MGY0-F1
#
_cell.length_a   1.000
_cell.length_b   1.000
_cell.length_c   1.000
_cell.angle_alpha   90.00
_cell.angle_beta   90.00
_cell.angle_gamma   90.00
#
_symmetry.space_group_name_H-M   'P 1'
#
loop_
_entity.id
_entity.type
_entity.pdbx_description
1 polymer ?
#
loop_
_entity_poly.entity_id
_entity_poly.type
_entity_poly.pdbx_seq_one_letter_code
_entity_poly.pdbx_strand_id
1 'polypeptide(L)' 'RCKVTKGAVEMIANHALEDYEIEQGYVLACQSYPTTEQVDVEFDH' A
#
# COMPACT_ATOMS: atom_id res chain seq x y z
N ARG A 1 -1.49 -4.23 -7.92
CA ARG A 1 -1.31 -3.16 -6.91
C ARG A 1 -2.52 -3.18 -5.99
N CYS A 2 -2.40 -2.77 -4.74
CA CYS A 2 -3.55 -2.63 -3.85
C CYS A 2 -3.57 -1.24 -3.25
N LYS A 3 -4.74 -0.81 -2.77
CA LYS A 3 -4.95 0.48 -2.13
C LYS A 3 -5.30 0.27 -0.68
N VAL A 4 -4.64 0.99 0.22
CA VAL A 4 -4.98 0.95 1.65
C VAL A 4 -6.24 1.76 1.88
N THR A 5 -7.29 1.11 2.37
CA THR A 5 -8.57 1.77 2.71
C THR A 5 -8.70 2.04 4.19
N LYS A 6 -7.99 1.27 5.04
CA LYS A 6 -7.92 1.49 6.49
C LYS A 6 -6.60 0.98 7.07
N GLY A 7 -6.11 1.64 8.11
CA GLY A 7 -4.82 1.33 8.72
C GLY A 7 -3.66 1.98 7.95
N ALA A 8 -2.44 1.56 8.27
CA ALA A 8 -1.24 2.05 7.59
C ALA A 8 -0.27 0.90 7.31
N VAL A 9 0.47 1.06 6.22
CA VAL A 9 1.54 0.14 5.84
C VAL A 9 2.78 0.95 5.47
N GLU A 10 3.94 0.37 5.70
CA GLU A 10 5.24 0.90 5.29
C GLU A 10 5.77 0.05 4.15
N MET A 11 6.03 0.68 3.01
CA MET A 11 6.51 0.00 1.81
C MET A 11 8.04 0.07 1.77
N ILE A 12 8.69 -1.10 1.73
CA ILE A 12 10.15 -1.26 1.86
C ILE A 12 10.86 -0.70 0.64
N ALA A 13 10.29 -0.95 -0.54
CA ALA A 13 10.81 -0.52 -1.81
C ALA A 13 9.66 -0.29 -2.77
N ASN A 14 9.64 0.91 -3.37
CA ASN A 14 8.74 1.23 -4.46
C ASN A 14 9.52 1.23 -5.78
N HIS A 15 9.36 0.18 -6.57
CA HIS A 15 9.96 0.09 -7.91
C HIS A 15 8.93 0.15 -9.04
N ALA A 16 7.64 0.22 -8.72
CA ALA A 16 6.57 0.01 -9.70
C ALA A 16 5.43 1.04 -9.64
N LEU A 17 5.33 1.83 -8.57
CA LEU A 17 4.31 2.87 -8.43
C LEU A 17 4.94 4.24 -8.64
N GLU A 18 4.20 5.13 -9.28
CA GLU A 18 4.55 6.54 -9.39
C GLU A 18 4.22 7.27 -8.07
N ASP A 19 4.84 8.43 -7.83
CA ASP A 19 4.64 9.18 -6.57
C ASP A 19 3.17 9.53 -6.30
N TYR A 20 2.42 9.88 -7.35
CA TYR A 20 0.98 10.19 -7.24
C TYR A 20 0.14 8.96 -6.87
N GLU A 21 0.59 7.75 -7.23
CA GLU A 21 -0.10 6.52 -6.84
C GLU A 21 0.10 6.25 -5.35
N ILE A 22 1.31 6.47 -4.82
CA ILE A 22 1.57 6.43 -3.38
C ILE A 22 0.70 7.44 -2.64
N GLU A 23 0.64 8.69 -3.14
CA GLU A 23 -0.21 9.73 -2.53
C GLU A 23 -1.70 9.37 -2.53
N GLN A 24 -2.15 8.59 -3.51
CA GLN A 24 -3.52 8.06 -3.57
C GLN A 24 -3.74 6.82 -2.68
N GLY A 25 -2.71 6.37 -1.96
CA GLY A 25 -2.76 5.23 -1.04
C GLY A 25 -2.50 3.88 -1.70
N TYR A 26 -1.95 3.87 -2.93
CA TYR A 26 -1.53 2.63 -3.57
C TYR A 26 -0.22 2.12 -3.00
N VAL A 27 -0.17 0.80 -2.79
CA VAL A 27 0.96 0.08 -2.21
C VAL A 27 1.15 -1.27 -2.89
N LEU A 28 2.35 -1.83 -2.73
CA LEU A 28 2.69 -3.17 -3.19
C LEU A 28 2.65 -4.12 -2.00
N ALA A 29 1.57 -4.91 -1.89
CA ALA A 29 1.38 -5.84 -0.77
C ALA A 29 2.57 -6.80 -0.53
N CYS A 30 3.26 -7.24 -1.58
CA CYS A 30 4.44 -8.13 -1.47
C CYS A 30 5.66 -7.46 -0.82
N GLN A 31 5.70 -6.13 -0.81
CA GLN A 31 6.82 -5.30 -0.34
C GLN A 31 6.36 -4.31 0.73
N SER A 32 5.23 -4.56 1.39
CA SER A 32 4.67 -3.67 2.41
C SER A 32 4.47 -4.40 3.71
N TYR A 33 4.81 -3.75 4.83
CA TYR A 33 4.56 -4.23 6.17
C TYR A 33 3.48 -3.40 6.87
N PRO A 34 2.51 -4.02 7.56
CA PRO A 34 1.53 -3.28 8.34
C PRO A 34 2.20 -2.59 9.53
N THR A 35 1.91 -1.30 9.71
CA THR A 35 2.37 -0.51 10.86
C THR A 35 1.28 -0.35 11.92
N THR A 36 0.06 -0.82 11.63
CA THR A 36 -1.09 -0.84 12.53
C THR A 36 -1.56 -2.25 12.82
N GLU A 37 -2.27 -2.44 13.93
CA GLU A 37 -2.81 -3.73 14.38
C GLU A 37 -3.77 -4.37 13.36
N GLN A 38 -4.51 -3.53 12.62
CA GLN A 38 -5.39 -3.93 11.53
C GLN A 38 -5.14 -3.05 10.31
N VAL A 39 -5.16 -3.66 9.13
CA VAL A 39 -5.09 -2.99 7.83
C VAL A 39 -6.12 -3.61 6.90
N ASP A 40 -6.90 -2.76 6.22
CA ASP A 40 -7.78 -3.16 5.14
C ASP A 40 -7.20 -2.64 3.81
N VAL A 41 -7.06 -3.53 2.84
CA VAL A 41 -6.55 -3.22 1.50
C VAL A 41 -7.53 -3.71 0.45
N GLU A 42 -7.72 -2.89 -0.58
CA GLU A 42 -8.51 -3.22 -1.76
C GLU A 42 -7.57 -3.57 -2.91
N PHE A 43 -7.80 -4.71 -3.56
CA PHE A 43 -7.00 -5.13 -4.71
C PHE A 43 -7.68 -4.70 -6.00
N ASP A 44 -7.01 -3.85 -6.78
CA ASP A 44 -7.42 -3.55 -8.15
C ASP A 44 -7.04 -4.74 -9.05
N HIS A 45 -8.03 -5.28 -9.77
CA HIS A 45 -7.90 -6.42 -10.69
C HIS A 45 -7.26 -6.02 -12.02
#